data_AF-A0A953PYJ3-F1
#
_entry.id   AF-A0A953PYJ3-F1
#
_cell.length_a   1.000
_cell.length_b   1.000
_cell.length_c   1.000
_cell.angle_alpha   90.00
_cell.angle_beta   90.00
_cell.angle_gamma   90.00
#
_symmetry.space_group_name_H-M   'P 1'
#
loop_
_entity.id
_entity.type
_entity.pdbx_description
1 polymer ?
#
loop_
_entity_poly.entity_id
_entity_poly.type
_entity_poly.pdbx_seq_one_letter_code
_entity_poly.pdbx_strand_id
1 'polypeptide(L)'
;MERIQRELREVNPSAARSLAEGLEETLTLHRLKASPELRRTLRSTNPIESVFTILRVACRNVKRWRPGDHLERWVGSGLVVAEGQFRRIVGHRALPGLIAVLDRHSETGRAASSAA
;
A
#
# COMPACT_ATOMS: atom_id res chain seq x y z
N MET A 1 7.83 -23.03 0.26
CA MET A 1 7.56 -21.91 1.20
C MET A 1 7.47 -22.35 2.66
N GLU A 2 7.03 -23.58 2.95
CA GLU A 2 6.97 -24.14 4.33
C GLU A 2 8.32 -24.15 5.07
N ARG A 3 9.43 -24.32 4.36
CA ARG A 3 10.78 -24.25 4.93
C ARG A 3 11.05 -22.90 5.61
N ILE A 4 10.70 -21.79 4.94
CA ILE A 4 10.91 -20.44 5.47
C ILE A 4 10.05 -20.20 6.70
N GLN A 5 8.80 -20.67 6.71
CA GLN A 5 7.94 -20.54 7.89
C GLN A 5 8.48 -21.32 9.10
N ARG A 6 9.01 -22.54 8.88
CA ARG A 6 9.61 -23.34 9.95
C ARG A 6 10.87 -22.67 10.50
N GLU A 7 11.76 -22.21 9.62
CA GLU A 7 12.96 -21.48 10.02
C GLU A 7 12.61 -20.18 10.77
N LEU A 8 11.61 -19.43 10.30
CA LEU A 8 11.18 -18.19 10.96
C LEU A 8 10.51 -18.45 12.31
N ARG A 9 9.88 -19.61 12.52
CA ARG A 9 9.25 -19.99 13.78
C ARG A 9 10.26 -20.20 14.91
N GLU A 10 11.44 -20.73 14.58
CA GLU A 10 12.56 -20.88 15.53
C GLU A 10 13.12 -19.51 15.97
N VAL A 11 13.14 -18.52 15.06
CA VAL A 11 13.69 -17.17 15.35
C VAL A 11 12.65 -16.25 16.01
N ASN A 12 11.43 -16.23 15.47
CA ASN A 12 10.34 -15.40 15.97
C ASN A 12 8.97 -16.00 15.59
N PRO A 13 8.25 -16.63 16.53
CA PRO A 13 6.97 -17.26 16.25
C PRO A 13 5.87 -16.26 15.83
N SER A 14 5.97 -14.99 16.24
CA SER A 14 5.03 -13.94 15.81
C SER A 14 5.24 -13.55 14.35
N ALA A 15 6.51 -13.43 13.93
CA ALA A 15 6.85 -13.17 12.54
C ALA A 15 6.42 -14.35 11.64
N ALA A 16 6.57 -15.59 12.10
CA ALA A 16 6.08 -16.77 11.39
C ALA A 16 4.55 -16.78 11.22
N ARG A 17 3.79 -16.36 12.24
CA ARG A 17 2.34 -16.18 12.13
C ARG A 17 1.97 -15.07 11.15
N SER A 18 2.61 -13.91 11.26
CA SER A 18 2.39 -12.78 10.34
C SER A 18 2.66 -13.16 8.88
N LEU A 19 3.73 -13.93 8.64
CA LEU A 19 4.04 -14.46 7.31
C LEU A 19 2.97 -15.47 6.85
N ALA A 20 2.47 -16.33 7.72
CA ALA A 20 1.41 -17.28 7.37
C ALA A 20 0.09 -16.58 7.02
N GLU A 21 -0.26 -15.53 7.76
CA GLU A 21 -1.44 -14.70 7.52
C GLU A 21 -1.32 -13.89 6.22
N GLY A 22 -0.16 -13.28 5.95
CA GLY A 22 0.03 -12.35 4.83
C GLY A 22 0.76 -12.90 3.61
N LEU A 23 1.00 -14.22 3.53
CA LEU A 23 1.81 -14.81 2.44
C LEU A 23 1.15 -14.58 1.08
N GLU A 24 -0.16 -14.77 1.02
CA GLU A 24 -0.92 -14.66 -0.21
C GLU A 24 -0.82 -13.22 -0.74
N GLU A 25 -1.07 -12.24 0.13
CA GLU A 25 -1.02 -10.81 -0.17
C GLU A 25 0.37 -10.39 -0.64
N THR A 26 1.43 -10.91 0.00
CA THR A 26 2.83 -10.61 -0.34
C THR A 26 3.19 -11.04 -1.78
N LEU A 27 2.54 -12.09 -2.29
CA LEU A 27 2.75 -12.62 -3.64
C LEU A 27 1.84 -11.97 -4.70
N THR A 28 0.92 -11.08 -4.32
CA THR A 28 -0.07 -10.47 -5.22
C THR A 28 0.56 -9.82 -6.44
N LEU A 29 1.63 -9.02 -6.27
CA LEU A 29 2.31 -8.36 -7.38
C LEU A 29 2.97 -9.35 -8.38
N HIS A 30 3.31 -10.54 -7.90
CA HIS A 30 3.82 -11.62 -8.76
C HIS A 30 2.68 -12.25 -9.56
N ARG A 31 1.53 -12.53 -8.93
CA ARG A 31 0.34 -13.08 -9.59
C ARG A 31 -0.24 -12.14 -10.64
N LEU A 32 -0.27 -10.84 -10.34
CA LEU A 32 -0.69 -9.79 -11.26
C LEU A 32 0.33 -9.53 -12.39
N LYS A 33 1.46 -10.26 -12.39
CA LYS A 33 2.55 -10.11 -13.37
C LYS A 33 3.04 -8.67 -13.51
N ALA A 34 3.04 -7.89 -12.43
CA ALA A 34 3.56 -6.53 -12.43
C ALA A 34 5.03 -6.53 -12.88
N SER A 35 5.43 -5.55 -13.69
CA SER A 35 6.82 -5.42 -14.16
C SER A 35 7.80 -5.28 -12.99
N PRO A 36 9.05 -5.77 -13.08
CA PRO A 36 10.06 -5.64 -12.02
C PRO A 36 10.23 -4.22 -11.48
N GLU A 37 10.15 -3.22 -12.36
CA GLU A 37 10.28 -1.79 -12.04
C GLU A 37 9.15 -1.33 -11.12
N LEU A 38 7.89 -1.63 -11.46
CA LEU A 38 6.73 -1.34 -10.63
C LEU A 38 6.78 -2.07 -9.28
N ARG A 39 7.19 -3.34 -9.27
CA ARG A 39 7.31 -4.12 -8.03
C ARG A 39 8.24 -3.47 -7.01
N ARG A 40 9.30 -2.80 -7.47
CA ARG A 40 10.25 -2.11 -6.58
C ARG A 40 9.56 -1.06 -5.71
N THR A 41 8.64 -0.29 -6.29
CA THR A 41 7.87 0.72 -5.56
C THR A 41 6.69 0.10 -4.81
N LEU A 42 5.87 -0.70 -5.50
CA LEU A 42 4.59 -1.22 -4.97
C LEU A 42 4.73 -2.26 -3.86
N ARG A 43 5.86 -2.96 -3.75
CA ARG A 43 6.11 -3.93 -2.66
C ARG A 43 6.41 -3.24 -1.32
N SER A 44 6.78 -1.96 -1.35
CA SER A 44 7.13 -1.20 -0.15
C SER A 44 6.01 -0.25 0.25
N THR A 45 5.94 0.05 1.53
CA THR A 45 5.10 1.09 2.12
C THR A 45 5.72 2.49 2.04
N ASN A 46 6.91 2.63 1.46
CA ASN A 46 7.64 3.89 1.42
C ASN A 46 6.83 5.07 0.81
N PRO A 47 6.04 4.90 -0.29
CA PRO A 47 5.21 5.98 -0.80
C PRO A 47 4.19 6.50 0.23
N ILE A 48 3.47 5.60 0.91
CA ILE A 48 2.46 5.99 1.90
C ILE A 48 3.10 6.55 3.18
N GLU A 49 4.23 6.00 3.61
CA GLU A 49 4.99 6.49 4.76
C GLU A 49 5.57 7.89 4.53
N SER A 50 5.99 8.19 3.29
CA SER A 50 6.47 9.50 2.90
C SER A 50 5.38 10.57 3.08
N VAL A 51 4.15 10.30 2.62
CA VAL A 51 3.01 11.21 2.82
C VAL A 51 2.70 11.40 4.30
N PHE A 52 2.61 10.31 5.06
CA PHE A 52 2.30 10.36 6.49
C PHE A 52 3.38 11.08 7.31
N THR A 53 4.64 11.02 6.89
CA THR A 53 5.72 11.78 7.50
C THR A 53 5.48 13.28 7.34
N ILE A 54 5.11 13.73 6.13
CA ILE A 54 4.82 15.14 5.85
C ILE A 54 3.59 15.61 6.63
N LEU A 55 2.51 14.81 6.64
CA LEU A 55 1.31 15.10 7.44
C LEU A 55 1.63 15.22 8.94
N ARG A 56 2.47 14.33 9.48
CA ARG A 56 2.88 14.39 10.89
C ARG A 56 3.63 15.68 11.21
N VAL A 57 4.47 16.16 10.30
CA VAL A 57 5.18 17.45 10.44
C VAL A 57 4.19 18.61 10.36
N ALA A 58 3.31 18.63 9.35
CA ALA A 58 2.32 19.69 9.16
C ALA A 58 1.40 19.84 10.38
N CYS A 59 0.93 18.72 10.93
CA CYS A 59 0.02 18.70 12.07
C CYS A 59 0.73 18.79 13.44
N ARG A 60 2.07 18.79 13.49
CA ARG A 60 2.85 18.67 14.74
C ARG A 60 2.47 19.71 15.80
N ASN A 61 2.18 20.94 15.37
CA ASN A 61 1.89 22.07 16.24
C ASN A 61 0.39 22.25 16.54
N VAL A 62 -0.47 21.49 15.89
CA VAL A 62 -1.92 21.53 16.16
C VAL A 62 -2.21 20.75 17.44
N LYS A 63 -2.39 21.48 18.54
CA LYS A 63 -2.69 20.88 19.86
C LYS A 63 -4.18 20.89 20.20
N ARG A 64 -4.96 21.77 19.57
CA ARG A 64 -6.39 21.92 19.81
C ARG A 64 -7.17 21.75 18.51
N TRP A 65 -7.73 20.57 18.34
CA TRP A 65 -8.64 20.27 17.24
C TRP A 65 -10.03 20.85 17.53
N ARG A 66 -10.69 21.35 16.49
CA ARG A 66 -12.05 21.88 16.57
C ARG A 66 -12.99 20.90 15.86
N PRO A 67 -14.23 20.71 16.34
CA PRO A 67 -15.21 19.89 15.63
C PRO A 67 -15.51 20.47 14.24
N GLY A 68 -16.07 19.63 13.36
CA GLY A 68 -16.30 19.95 11.95
C GLY A 68 -15.13 19.53 11.07
N ASP A 69 -14.86 20.31 10.03
CA ASP A 69 -13.93 19.99 8.93
C ASP A 69 -12.46 20.34 9.22
N HIS A 70 -12.13 20.77 10.45
CA HIS A 70 -10.78 21.26 10.77
C HIS A 70 -9.71 20.18 10.52
N LEU A 71 -10.00 18.92 10.87
CA LEU A 71 -9.12 17.79 10.60
C LEU A 71 -8.92 17.58 9.10
N GLU A 72 -10.01 17.54 8.33
CA GLU A 72 -10.00 17.35 6.88
C GLU A 72 -9.21 18.46 6.17
N ARG A 73 -9.38 19.73 6.60
CA ARG A 73 -8.63 20.87 6.08
C ARG A 73 -7.14 20.76 6.34
N TRP A 74 -6.72 20.34 7.53
CA TRP A 74 -5.30 20.14 7.86
C TRP A 74 -4.70 18.99 7.05
N VAL A 75 -5.40 17.85 6.99
CA VAL A 75 -4.95 16.70 6.19
C VAL A 75 -4.87 17.08 4.72
N GLY A 76 -5.92 17.68 4.15
CA GLY A 76 -5.93 18.14 2.77
C GLY A 76 -4.80 19.12 2.46
N SER A 77 -4.58 20.12 3.31
CA SER A 77 -3.48 21.08 3.13
C SER A 77 -2.11 20.39 3.19
N GLY A 78 -1.93 19.45 4.13
CA GLY A 78 -0.69 18.68 4.22
C GLY A 78 -0.47 17.74 3.03
N LEU A 79 -1.54 17.20 2.44
CA LEU A 79 -1.48 16.40 1.21
C LEU A 79 -1.05 17.24 0.00
N VAL A 80 -1.57 18.47 -0.14
CA VAL A 80 -1.15 19.41 -1.18
C VAL A 80 0.35 19.76 -1.06
N VAL A 81 0.84 19.93 0.17
CA VAL A 81 2.29 20.15 0.41
C VAL A 81 3.09 18.90 0.05
N ALA A 82 2.59 17.71 0.41
CA ALA A 82 3.26 16.44 0.10
C ALA A 82 3.34 16.19 -1.41
N GLU A 83 2.28 16.51 -2.14
CA GLU A 83 2.19 16.35 -3.59
C GLU A 83 3.34 17.05 -4.32
N GLY A 84 3.69 18.26 -3.91
CA GLY A 84 4.81 19.02 -4.49
C GLY A 84 6.17 18.35 -4.37
N GLN A 85 6.33 17.36 -3.47
CA GLN A 85 7.57 16.61 -3.27
C GLN A 85 7.57 15.24 -3.96
N PHE A 86 6.45 14.82 -4.54
CA PHE A 86 6.36 13.49 -5.13
C PHE A 86 7.19 13.35 -6.41
N ARG A 87 7.73 12.15 -6.57
CA ARG A 87 8.41 11.72 -7.79
C ARG A 87 7.55 10.69 -8.48
N ARG A 88 7.66 10.63 -9.81
CA ARG A 88 7.00 9.57 -10.59
C ARG A 88 7.45 8.20 -10.09
N ILE A 89 6.49 7.26 -10.06
CA ILE A 89 6.75 5.87 -9.74
C ILE A 89 7.76 5.29 -10.75
N VAL A 90 8.71 4.51 -10.25
CA VAL A 90 9.68 3.83 -11.11
C VAL A 90 8.92 2.82 -11.97
N GLY A 91 9.09 2.89 -13.30
CA GLY A 91 8.33 2.06 -14.23
C GLY A 91 6.89 2.50 -14.44
N HIS A 92 6.51 3.76 -14.13
CA HIS A 92 5.13 4.25 -14.26
C HIS A 92 4.48 4.02 -15.64
N ARG A 93 5.27 3.87 -16.71
CA ARG A 93 4.77 3.54 -18.06
C ARG A 93 4.08 2.17 -18.14
N ALA A 94 4.39 1.25 -17.22
CA ALA A 94 3.75 -0.06 -17.14
C ALA A 94 2.45 -0.05 -16.31
N LEU A 95 2.09 1.08 -15.67
CA LEU A 95 0.87 1.18 -14.85
C LEU A 95 -0.41 0.86 -15.64
N PRO A 96 -0.61 1.31 -16.89
CA PRO A 96 -1.83 0.97 -17.64
C PRO A 96 -2.02 -0.55 -17.80
N GLY A 97 -0.93 -1.30 -18.01
CA GLY A 97 -0.99 -2.75 -18.10
C GLY A 97 -1.40 -3.40 -16.78
N LEU A 98 -0.90 -2.89 -15.66
CA LEU A 98 -1.29 -3.36 -14.33
C LEU A 98 -2.76 -3.04 -14.01
N ILE A 99 -3.23 -1.84 -14.36
CA ILE A 99 -4.63 -1.42 -14.19
C ILE A 99 -5.56 -2.36 -14.95
N ALA A 100 -5.27 -2.65 -16.23
CA ALA A 100 -6.09 -3.56 -17.02
C ALA A 100 -6.16 -4.98 -16.43
N VAL A 101 -5.10 -5.46 -15.77
CA VAL A 101 -5.12 -6.74 -15.04
C VAL A 101 -6.01 -6.65 -13.79
N LEU A 102 -5.91 -5.56 -13.03
CA LEU A 102 -6.72 -5.31 -11.84
C LEU A 102 -8.20 -5.20 -12.17
N ASP A 103 -8.56 -4.51 -13.25
CA ASP A 103 -9.95 -4.34 -13.68
C ASP A 103 -10.61 -5.69 -13.96
N ARG A 104 -9.94 -6.56 -14.75
CA ARG A 104 -10.41 -7.93 -15.03
C ARG A 104 -10.58 -8.76 -13.75
N HIS A 105 -9.66 -8.64 -12.80
CA HIS A 105 -9.79 -9.32 -11.50
C HIS A 105 -10.96 -8.77 -10.67
N SER A 106 -11.19 -7.45 -10.70
CA SER A 106 -12.29 -6.81 -9.97
C SER A 106 -13.66 -7.19 -10.52
N GLU A 107 -13.77 -7.38 -11.84
CA GLU A 107 -14.98 -7.82 -12.51
C GLU A 107 -15.29 -9.28 -12.17
N THR A 108 -14.25 -10.12 -12.18
CA THR A 108 -14.36 -11.53 -11.78
C THR A 108 -14.78 -11.67 -10.31
N GLY A 109 -14.22 -10.85 -9.42
CA GLY A 109 -14.59 -10.82 -8.00
C GLY A 109 -16.01 -10.29 -7.75
N ARG A 110 -16.44 -9.26 -8.49
CA ARG A 110 -17.81 -8.75 -8.44
C ARG A 110 -18.84 -9.77 -8.94
N ALA A 111 -18.55 -10.45 -10.04
CA ALA A 111 -19.41 -11.51 -10.57
C ALA A 111 -19.54 -12.67 -9.57
N ALA A 112 -18.44 -13.10 -8.95
CA ALA A 112 -18.45 -14.14 -7.92
C ALA A 112 -19.21 -13.71 -6.65
N SER A 113 -19.09 -12.45 -6.23
CA SER A 113 -19.83 -11.91 -5.08
C SER A 113 -21.31 -11.65 -5.36
N SER A 114 -21.73 -11.51 -6.62
CA SER A 114 -23.14 -11.36 -7.01
C SER A 114 -23.86 -12.69 -7.23
N ALA A 115 -23.11 -13.78 -7.37
CA ALA A 115 -23.62 -15.14 -7.57
C ALA A 115 -23.68 -15.97 -6.27
N ALA A 116 -23.19 -15.42 -5.15
CA ALA A 116 -23.22 -15.99 -3.81
C ALA A 116 -24.30 -15.29 -2.96
#